data_AF-A0A7Y5KYP1-F1
#
_entry.id   AF-A0A7Y5KYP1-F1
#
_cell.length_a   1.000
_cell.length_b   1.000
_cell.length_c   1.000
_cell.angle_alpha   90.00
_cell.angle_beta   90.00
_cell.angle_gamma   90.00
#
_symmetry.space_group_name_H-M   'P 1'
#
loop_
_entity.id
_entity.type
_entity.pdbx_description
1 polymer ?
#
loop_
_entity_poly.entity_id
_entity_poly.type
_entity_poly.pdbx_seq_one_letter_code
_entity_poly.pdbx_strand_id
1 'polypeptide(L)'
;MLTTLLLEDLPDNVGVWMRRSLETNEVGRVRRAFLAARSIIGSNRWCPNAAARELLAQNRLAWACTDTKLDEIARVLFTLRAERLSSHPEIMMQQWFTSGGPDERRSVLRALPLVSRPKQHLELALSAARGSDEMLVEAIGCENPYPAAYFGDHQFSELLDHMRELGLDPARVLDATPRMAARFSWADSDRPGGVNGADTQRTSSRDGRSASAEQAQD
;
A
#
# COMPACT_ATOMS: atom_id res chain seq x y z
N MET A 1 -19.69 1.07 -5.21
CA MET A 1 -18.88 1.29 -6.42
C MET A 1 -18.22 0.01 -6.92
N LEU A 2 -17.16 -0.54 -6.29
CA LEU A 2 -16.47 -1.75 -6.78
C LEU A 2 -17.41 -2.92 -7.10
N THR A 3 -18.36 -3.21 -6.21
CA THR A 3 -19.40 -4.22 -6.45
C THR A 3 -20.22 -3.94 -7.71
N THR A 4 -20.64 -2.69 -7.92
CA THR A 4 -21.44 -2.28 -9.08
C THR A 4 -20.66 -2.49 -10.36
N LEU A 5 -19.41 -2.00 -10.41
CA LEU A 5 -18.55 -2.11 -11.59
C LEU A 5 -18.27 -3.57 -11.95
N LEU A 6 -17.96 -4.42 -10.96
CA LEU A 6 -17.73 -5.83 -11.22
C LEU A 6 -19.00 -6.53 -11.72
N LEU A 7 -20.18 -6.22 -11.15
CA LEU A 7 -21.44 -6.83 -11.59
C LEU A 7 -21.83 -6.46 -13.02
N GLU A 8 -21.44 -5.28 -13.51
CA GLU A 8 -21.66 -4.85 -14.91
C GLU A 8 -20.79 -5.62 -15.90
N ASP A 9 -19.59 -6.07 -15.48
CA ASP A 9 -18.65 -6.82 -16.32
C ASP A 9 -18.88 -8.35 -16.27
N LEU A 10 -19.80 -8.84 -15.43
CA LEU A 10 -20.07 -10.27 -15.26
C LEU A 10 -21.28 -10.73 -16.09
N PRO A 11 -21.29 -11.99 -16.59
CA PRO A 11 -22.48 -12.59 -17.18
C PRO A 11 -23.67 -12.55 -16.20
N ASP A 12 -24.88 -12.32 -16.71
CA ASP A 12 -26.09 -12.10 -15.88
C ASP A 12 -26.31 -13.17 -14.81
N ASN A 13 -26.14 -14.45 -15.16
CA ASN A 13 -26.30 -15.57 -14.22
C ASN A 13 -25.28 -15.52 -13.07
N VAL A 14 -24.04 -15.16 -13.38
CA VAL A 14 -22.95 -14.98 -12.39
C VAL A 14 -23.21 -13.74 -11.55
N GLY A 15 -23.64 -12.64 -12.18
CA GLY A 15 -23.98 -11.39 -11.50
C GLY A 15 -25.14 -11.56 -10.50
N VAL A 16 -26.19 -12.29 -10.88
CA VAL A 16 -27.32 -12.63 -9.99
C VAL A 16 -26.85 -13.46 -8.80
N TRP A 17 -26.03 -14.48 -9.03
CA TRP A 17 -25.46 -15.30 -7.95
C TRP A 17 -24.60 -14.46 -6.99
N MET A 18 -23.75 -13.59 -7.53
CA MET A 18 -22.87 -12.75 -6.73
C MET A 18 -23.66 -11.75 -5.89
N ARG A 19 -24.68 -11.10 -6.48
CA ARG A 19 -25.56 -10.17 -5.76
C ARG A 19 -26.25 -10.85 -4.59
N ARG A 20 -26.87 -12.00 -4.82
CA ARG A 20 -27.52 -12.80 -3.76
C ARG A 20 -26.54 -13.21 -2.66
N SER A 21 -25.32 -13.58 -3.04
CA SER A 21 -24.26 -13.94 -2.09
C SER A 21 -23.79 -12.75 -1.25
N LEU A 22 -23.86 -11.53 -1.77
CA LEU A 22 -23.52 -10.31 -1.03
C LEU A 22 -24.68 -9.81 -0.16
N GLU A 23 -25.93 -10.07 -0.53
CA GLU A 23 -27.13 -9.64 0.22
C GLU A 23 -27.40 -10.46 1.49
N THR A 24 -26.81 -11.66 1.61
CA THR A 24 -26.94 -12.48 2.82
C THR A 24 -26.45 -11.77 4.08
N ASN A 25 -27.05 -12.05 5.23
CA ASN A 25 -26.63 -11.55 6.55
C ASN A 25 -25.88 -12.62 7.37
N GLU A 26 -25.63 -13.80 6.80
CA GLU A 26 -24.89 -14.89 7.47
C GLU A 26 -23.44 -14.94 6.99
N VAL A 27 -22.48 -14.73 7.89
CA VAL A 27 -21.03 -14.85 7.60
C VAL A 27 -20.69 -16.22 6.98
N GLY A 28 -21.32 -17.30 7.46
CA GLY A 28 -21.11 -18.65 6.92
C GLY A 28 -21.52 -18.80 5.45
N ARG A 29 -22.57 -18.10 4.99
CA ARG A 29 -22.97 -18.07 3.57
C ARG A 29 -21.96 -17.28 2.74
N VAL A 30 -21.51 -16.13 3.25
CA VAL A 30 -20.48 -15.32 2.58
C VAL A 30 -19.19 -16.13 2.43
N ARG A 31 -18.78 -16.87 3.47
CA ARG A 31 -17.61 -17.76 3.41
C ARG A 31 -17.75 -18.83 2.33
N ARG A 32 -18.93 -19.45 2.18
CA ARG A 32 -19.16 -20.42 1.10
C ARG A 32 -19.05 -19.77 -0.29
N ALA A 33 -19.56 -18.56 -0.46
CA ALA A 33 -19.43 -17.81 -1.71
C ALA A 33 -17.97 -17.44 -2.00
N PHE A 34 -17.21 -17.03 -0.98
CA PHE A 34 -15.78 -16.78 -1.06
C PHE A 34 -15.00 -18.01 -1.56
N LEU A 35 -15.28 -19.19 -1.02
CA LEU A 35 -14.64 -20.44 -1.45
C LEU A 35 -15.08 -20.85 -2.88
N ALA A 36 -16.35 -20.65 -3.23
CA ALA A 36 -16.91 -21.01 -4.53
C ALA A 36 -16.62 -20.00 -5.66
N ALA A 37 -16.02 -18.85 -5.36
CA ALA A 37 -15.83 -17.76 -6.32
C ALA A 37 -15.16 -18.23 -7.62
N ARG A 38 -14.08 -19.03 -7.52
CA ARG A 38 -13.36 -19.52 -8.71
C ARG A 38 -14.18 -20.45 -9.59
N SER A 39 -14.97 -21.35 -9.01
CA SER A 39 -15.76 -22.30 -9.80
C SER A 39 -16.98 -21.67 -10.46
N ILE A 40 -17.49 -20.57 -9.91
CA ILE A 40 -18.70 -19.90 -10.40
C ILE A 40 -18.37 -18.73 -11.31
N ILE A 41 -17.39 -17.90 -10.94
CA ILE A 41 -17.00 -16.68 -11.66
C ILE A 41 -15.89 -16.97 -12.68
N GLY A 42 -15.01 -17.92 -12.37
CA GLY A 42 -13.79 -18.16 -13.15
C GLY A 42 -12.64 -17.26 -12.75
N SER A 43 -11.44 -17.60 -13.24
CA SER A 43 -10.17 -16.96 -12.87
C SER A 43 -9.56 -16.12 -13.99
N ASN A 44 -10.40 -15.63 -14.91
CA ASN A 44 -9.95 -14.73 -15.97
C ASN A 44 -9.52 -13.39 -15.38
N ARG A 45 -8.57 -12.71 -16.02
CA ARG A 45 -8.19 -11.35 -15.63
C ARG A 45 -9.38 -10.42 -15.74
N TRP A 46 -9.59 -9.60 -14.71
CA TRP A 46 -10.60 -8.55 -14.77
C TRP A 46 -10.07 -7.40 -15.61
N CYS A 47 -10.76 -7.09 -16.70
CA CYS A 47 -10.44 -5.99 -17.59
C CYS A 47 -11.62 -5.00 -17.58
N PRO A 48 -11.71 -4.07 -16.61
CA PRO A 48 -12.80 -3.12 -16.55
C PRO A 48 -12.88 -2.30 -17.83
N ASN A 49 -14.09 -1.98 -18.27
CA ASN A 49 -14.30 -1.09 -19.43
C ASN A 49 -13.77 0.33 -19.16
N ALA A 50 -13.69 1.18 -20.20
CA ALA A 50 -13.07 2.51 -20.10
C ALA A 50 -13.73 3.42 -19.03
N ALA A 51 -15.06 3.42 -18.93
CA ALA A 51 -15.79 4.20 -17.94
C ALA A 51 -15.52 3.69 -16.51
N ALA A 52 -15.51 2.36 -16.32
CA ALA A 52 -15.16 1.75 -15.04
C ALA A 52 -13.73 2.09 -14.61
N ARG A 53 -12.75 2.04 -15.53
CA ARG A 53 -11.35 2.43 -15.24
C ARG A 53 -11.23 3.87 -14.78
N GLU A 54 -11.94 4.79 -15.43
CA GLU A 54 -11.96 6.20 -15.05
C GLU A 54 -12.53 6.39 -13.64
N LEU A 55 -13.67 5.75 -13.33
CA LEU A 55 -14.26 5.79 -11.98
C LEU A 55 -13.33 5.21 -10.91
N LEU A 56 -12.64 4.10 -11.22
CA LEU A 56 -11.66 3.50 -10.32
C LEU A 56 -10.49 4.45 -10.06
N ALA A 57 -9.97 5.12 -11.08
CA ALA A 57 -8.89 6.10 -10.94
C ALA A 57 -9.32 7.29 -10.07
N GLN A 58 -10.49 7.86 -10.32
CA GLN A 58 -11.05 8.99 -9.55
C GLN A 58 -11.20 8.66 -8.06
N ASN A 59 -11.46 7.39 -7.74
CA ASN A 59 -11.65 6.93 -6.36
C ASN A 59 -10.39 6.29 -5.75
N ARG A 60 -9.22 6.42 -6.40
CA ARG A 60 -7.95 5.83 -5.95
C ARG A 60 -8.01 4.31 -5.76
N LEU A 61 -8.77 3.63 -6.62
CA LEU A 61 -8.99 2.17 -6.63
C LEU A 61 -8.47 1.49 -7.90
N ALA A 62 -7.75 2.21 -8.77
CA ALA A 62 -7.14 1.62 -9.98
C ALA A 62 -6.26 0.40 -9.64
N TRP A 63 -5.55 0.46 -8.51
CA TRP A 63 -4.73 -0.64 -8.00
C TRP A 63 -5.48 -1.95 -7.75
N ALA A 64 -6.78 -1.89 -7.44
CA ALA A 64 -7.58 -3.08 -7.17
C ALA A 64 -7.78 -3.96 -8.41
N CYS A 65 -7.51 -3.41 -9.60
CA CYS A 65 -7.67 -4.09 -10.88
C CYS A 65 -6.33 -4.46 -11.52
N THR A 66 -5.21 -3.94 -11.03
CA THR A 66 -3.88 -4.28 -11.55
C THR A 66 -3.59 -5.75 -11.30
N ASP A 67 -3.38 -6.48 -12.39
CA ASP A 67 -3.07 -7.92 -12.41
C ASP A 67 -4.11 -8.82 -11.72
N THR A 68 -5.33 -8.32 -11.46
CA THR A 68 -6.34 -9.01 -10.65
C THR A 68 -7.21 -9.97 -11.47
N LYS A 69 -7.51 -11.14 -10.92
CA LYS A 69 -8.50 -12.08 -11.48
C LYS A 69 -9.92 -11.78 -11.00
N LEU A 70 -10.93 -12.17 -11.77
CA LEU A 70 -12.35 -11.96 -11.41
C LEU A 70 -12.73 -12.64 -10.09
N ASP A 71 -12.26 -13.86 -9.84
CA ASP A 71 -12.52 -14.58 -8.59
C ASP A 71 -11.82 -13.93 -7.39
N GLU A 72 -10.63 -13.35 -7.59
CA GLU A 72 -9.88 -12.62 -6.57
C GLU A 72 -10.62 -11.35 -6.13
N ILE A 73 -11.07 -10.50 -7.07
CA ILE A 73 -11.84 -9.30 -6.71
C ILE A 73 -13.19 -9.66 -6.08
N ALA A 74 -13.84 -10.75 -6.52
CA ALA A 74 -15.06 -11.22 -5.88
C ALA A 74 -14.81 -11.68 -4.45
N ARG A 75 -13.72 -12.41 -4.20
CA ARG A 75 -13.31 -12.78 -2.84
C ARG A 75 -13.01 -11.56 -1.98
N VAL A 76 -12.35 -10.54 -2.51
CA VAL A 76 -12.17 -9.25 -1.80
C VAL A 76 -13.53 -8.70 -1.38
N LEU A 77 -14.51 -8.63 -2.28
CA LEU A 77 -15.85 -8.14 -1.95
C LEU A 77 -16.59 -9.01 -0.92
N PHE A 78 -16.44 -10.34 -0.98
CA PHE A 78 -16.97 -11.25 0.03
C PHE A 78 -16.29 -11.06 1.39
N THR A 79 -14.97 -10.85 1.43
CA THR A 79 -14.25 -10.52 2.65
C THR A 79 -14.77 -9.22 3.27
N LEU A 80 -14.97 -8.17 2.48
CA LEU A 80 -15.55 -6.91 2.95
C LEU A 80 -16.99 -7.07 3.44
N ARG A 81 -17.79 -7.93 2.81
CA ARG A 81 -19.14 -8.24 3.30
C ARG A 81 -19.09 -9.00 4.63
N ALA A 82 -18.23 -9.99 4.75
CA ALA A 82 -18.06 -10.76 5.98
C ALA A 82 -17.52 -9.89 7.12
N GLU A 83 -16.61 -8.95 6.85
CA GLU A 83 -16.08 -7.98 7.81
C GLU A 83 -17.21 -7.17 8.46
N ARG A 84 -18.14 -6.65 7.65
CA ARG A 84 -19.29 -5.87 8.14
C ARG A 84 -20.30 -6.67 8.96
N LEU A 85 -20.36 -7.99 8.73
CA LEU A 85 -21.28 -8.89 9.43
C LEU A 85 -20.66 -9.52 10.69
N SER A 86 -19.34 -9.54 10.79
CA SER A 86 -18.63 -10.18 11.90
C SER A 86 -18.54 -9.24 13.10
N SER A 87 -18.78 -9.78 14.30
CA SER A 87 -18.47 -9.06 15.56
C SER A 87 -16.97 -9.00 15.84
N HIS A 88 -16.20 -9.92 15.25
CA HIS A 88 -14.74 -10.06 15.44
C HIS A 88 -14.07 -10.21 14.06
N PRO A 89 -14.03 -9.15 13.24
CA PRO A 89 -13.49 -9.20 11.88
C PRO A 89 -11.99 -9.58 11.84
N GLU A 90 -11.21 -9.20 12.84
CA GLU A 90 -9.79 -9.54 12.97
C GLU A 90 -9.57 -11.05 13.12
N ILE A 91 -10.33 -11.72 13.99
CA ILE A 91 -10.26 -13.18 14.15
C ILE A 91 -10.73 -13.88 12.88
N MET A 92 -11.82 -13.40 12.27
CA MET A 92 -12.37 -13.97 11.04
C MET A 92 -11.38 -13.90 9.87
N MET A 93 -10.78 -12.74 9.62
CA MET A 93 -9.81 -12.57 8.54
C MET A 93 -8.54 -13.37 8.80
N GLN A 94 -8.07 -13.42 10.05
CA GLN A 94 -6.94 -14.29 10.42
C GLN A 94 -7.25 -15.75 10.13
N GLN A 95 -8.44 -16.25 10.49
CA GLN A 95 -8.86 -17.61 10.20
C GLN A 95 -8.96 -17.89 8.70
N TRP A 96 -9.50 -16.96 7.90
CA TRP A 96 -9.59 -17.12 6.45
C TRP A 96 -8.20 -17.12 5.81
N PHE A 97 -7.28 -16.31 6.32
CA PHE A 97 -5.89 -16.30 5.87
C PHE A 97 -5.12 -17.57 6.27
N THR A 98 -5.32 -18.12 7.47
CA THR A 98 -4.57 -19.31 7.90
C THR A 98 -5.10 -20.61 7.33
N SER A 99 -6.42 -20.70 7.11
CA SER A 99 -7.06 -21.92 6.58
C SER A 99 -7.25 -21.93 5.06
N GLY A 100 -7.03 -20.79 4.39
CA GLY A 100 -7.26 -20.65 2.96
C GLY A 100 -6.12 -21.16 2.08
N GLY A 101 -6.46 -21.50 0.84
CA GLY A 101 -5.48 -21.75 -0.21
C GLY A 101 -4.78 -20.46 -0.70
N PRO A 102 -3.77 -20.56 -1.58
CA PRO A 102 -3.00 -19.41 -2.05
C PRO A 102 -3.86 -18.25 -2.59
N ASP A 103 -4.77 -18.51 -3.53
CA ASP A 103 -5.65 -17.48 -4.11
C ASP A 103 -6.55 -16.80 -3.06
N GLU A 104 -6.99 -17.56 -2.06
CA GLU A 104 -7.85 -17.08 -0.97
C GLU A 104 -7.07 -16.17 -0.02
N ARG A 105 -5.86 -16.59 0.36
CA ARG A 105 -4.94 -15.80 1.19
C ARG A 105 -4.57 -14.49 0.52
N ARG A 106 -4.23 -14.53 -0.78
CA ARG A 106 -4.00 -13.34 -1.61
C ARG A 106 -5.19 -12.39 -1.58
N SER A 107 -6.40 -12.91 -1.75
CA SER A 107 -7.62 -12.10 -1.73
C SER A 107 -7.87 -11.44 -0.36
N VAL A 108 -7.54 -12.11 0.75
CA VAL A 108 -7.63 -11.52 2.10
C VAL A 108 -6.66 -10.35 2.25
N LEU A 109 -5.41 -10.48 1.79
CA LEU A 109 -4.41 -9.41 1.86
C LEU A 109 -4.82 -8.18 1.04
N ARG A 110 -5.40 -8.39 -0.15
CA ARG A 110 -5.88 -7.28 -0.99
C ARG A 110 -7.15 -6.62 -0.47
N ALA A 111 -7.89 -7.26 0.42
CA ALA A 111 -9.04 -6.65 1.08
C ALA A 111 -8.64 -5.67 2.20
N LEU A 112 -7.45 -5.84 2.80
CA LEU A 112 -6.99 -5.04 3.95
C LEU A 112 -7.10 -3.52 3.80
N PRO A 113 -6.71 -2.88 2.67
CA PRO A 113 -6.86 -1.43 2.54
C PRO A 113 -8.32 -0.95 2.42
N LEU A 114 -9.27 -1.88 2.26
CA LEU A 114 -10.68 -1.57 2.01
C LEU A 114 -11.61 -1.86 3.21
N VAL A 115 -11.11 -2.52 4.27
CA VAL A 115 -11.91 -2.81 5.47
C VAL A 115 -12.18 -1.56 6.31
N SER A 116 -13.16 -1.62 7.20
CA SER A 116 -13.59 -0.45 7.99
C SER A 116 -12.56 0.00 9.03
N ARG A 117 -11.73 -0.93 9.54
CA ARG A 117 -10.66 -0.66 10.52
C ARG A 117 -9.33 -1.31 10.12
N PRO A 118 -8.64 -0.83 9.06
CA PRO A 118 -7.48 -1.54 8.49
C PRO A 118 -6.36 -1.82 9.50
N LYS A 119 -6.05 -0.85 10.37
CA LYS A 119 -4.96 -0.94 11.37
C LYS A 119 -5.07 -2.15 12.30
N GLN A 120 -6.26 -2.69 12.55
CA GLN A 120 -6.44 -3.87 13.42
C GLN A 120 -5.84 -5.16 12.81
N HIS A 121 -5.54 -5.15 11.51
CA HIS A 121 -4.97 -6.28 10.77
C HIS A 121 -3.46 -6.13 10.51
N LEU A 122 -2.78 -5.21 11.20
CA LEU A 122 -1.35 -4.97 11.00
C LEU A 122 -0.52 -6.24 11.20
N GLU A 123 -0.79 -7.03 12.24
CA GLU A 123 -0.06 -8.28 12.48
C GLU A 123 -0.25 -9.31 11.38
N LEU A 124 -1.46 -9.40 10.80
CA LEU A 124 -1.73 -10.28 9.67
C LEU A 124 -0.89 -9.86 8.45
N ALA A 125 -0.86 -8.56 8.15
CA ALA A 125 -0.09 -8.01 7.04
C ALA A 125 1.42 -8.18 7.23
N LEU A 126 1.94 -7.92 8.44
CA LEU A 126 3.36 -8.10 8.77
C LEU A 126 3.77 -9.57 8.71
N SER A 127 2.90 -10.47 9.16
CA SER A 127 3.13 -11.92 9.03
C SER A 127 3.23 -12.35 7.57
N ALA A 128 2.34 -11.85 6.70
CA ALA A 128 2.42 -12.11 5.27
C ALA A 128 3.67 -11.50 4.62
N ALA A 129 4.03 -10.27 4.99
CA ALA A 129 5.19 -9.56 4.46
C ALA A 129 6.53 -10.25 4.79
N ARG A 130 6.63 -10.91 5.95
CA ARG A 130 7.83 -11.67 6.36
C ARG A 130 7.85 -13.12 5.88
N GLY A 131 6.81 -13.58 5.20
CA GLY A 131 6.70 -14.95 4.71
C GLY A 131 7.58 -15.21 3.49
N SER A 132 7.83 -16.48 3.18
CA SER A 132 8.58 -16.89 1.98
C SER A 132 7.70 -17.12 0.74
N ASP A 133 6.39 -16.98 0.86
CA ASP A 133 5.44 -17.15 -0.24
C ASP A 133 5.43 -15.88 -1.10
N GLU A 134 6.17 -15.92 -2.22
CA GLU A 134 6.33 -14.81 -3.17
C GLU A 134 4.98 -14.21 -3.59
N MET A 135 3.97 -15.03 -3.85
CA MET A 135 2.65 -14.58 -4.29
C MET A 135 1.93 -13.78 -3.18
N LEU A 136 2.17 -14.10 -1.91
CA LEU A 136 1.59 -13.36 -0.78
C LEU A 136 2.38 -12.10 -0.45
N VAL A 137 3.71 -12.14 -0.55
CA VAL A 137 4.55 -10.95 -0.43
C VAL A 137 4.20 -9.95 -1.52
N GLU A 138 4.03 -10.41 -2.76
CA GLU A 138 3.57 -9.58 -3.87
C GLU A 138 2.15 -9.01 -3.60
N ALA A 139 1.22 -9.83 -3.08
CA ALA A 139 -0.15 -9.39 -2.81
C ALA A 139 -0.23 -8.28 -1.74
N ILE A 140 0.65 -8.29 -0.75
CA ILE A 140 0.71 -7.24 0.27
C ILE A 140 1.58 -6.05 -0.15
N GLY A 141 2.63 -6.28 -0.94
CA GLY A 141 3.60 -5.24 -1.32
C GLY A 141 3.27 -4.48 -2.60
N CYS A 142 2.96 -5.20 -3.69
CA CYS A 142 2.85 -4.62 -5.02
C CYS A 142 1.48 -3.99 -5.26
N GLU A 143 1.48 -2.72 -5.68
CA GLU A 143 0.31 -1.88 -5.96
C GLU A 143 -0.69 -1.76 -4.81
N ASN A 144 -0.44 -2.39 -3.66
CA ASN A 144 -1.32 -2.38 -2.52
C ASN A 144 -1.00 -1.14 -1.65
N PRO A 145 -1.98 -0.26 -1.37
CA PRO A 145 -1.74 0.93 -0.56
C PRO A 145 -1.56 0.63 0.94
N TYR A 146 -1.80 -0.62 1.38
CA TYR A 146 -1.79 -0.96 2.80
C TYR A 146 -0.43 -0.75 3.49
N PRO A 147 0.72 -1.22 2.97
CA PRO A 147 2.00 -0.99 3.62
C PRO A 147 2.34 0.51 3.71
N ALA A 148 2.09 1.26 2.63
CA ALA A 148 2.32 2.70 2.59
C ALA A 148 1.48 3.48 3.61
N ALA A 149 0.29 2.98 3.95
CA ALA A 149 -0.59 3.64 4.93
C ALA A 149 -0.31 3.20 6.39
N TYR A 150 0.10 1.96 6.62
CA TYR A 150 0.07 1.36 7.98
C TYR A 150 1.39 0.79 8.49
N PHE A 151 2.38 0.52 7.63
CA PHE A 151 3.68 0.05 8.10
C PHE A 151 4.50 1.23 8.63
N GLY A 152 5.20 1.01 9.74
CA GLY A 152 6.24 1.93 10.20
C GLY A 152 7.45 1.87 9.27
N ASP A 153 8.33 2.86 9.35
CA ASP A 153 9.45 3.00 8.40
C ASP A 153 10.41 1.79 8.41
N HIS A 154 10.59 1.18 9.58
CA HIS A 154 11.38 -0.02 9.71
C HIS A 154 10.72 -1.20 8.99
N GLN A 155 9.46 -1.51 9.28
CA GLN A 155 8.76 -2.63 8.65
C GLN A 155 8.56 -2.43 7.15
N PHE A 156 8.36 -1.18 6.72
CA PHE A 156 8.27 -0.84 5.30
C PHE A 156 9.61 -1.08 4.60
N SER A 157 10.73 -0.72 5.23
CA SER A 157 12.06 -0.99 4.68
C SER A 157 12.36 -2.49 4.61
N GLU A 158 12.04 -3.25 5.66
CA GLU A 158 12.20 -4.71 5.68
C GLU A 158 11.40 -5.38 4.56
N LEU A 159 10.17 -4.91 4.29
CA LEU A 159 9.38 -5.40 3.15
C LEU A 159 10.10 -5.16 1.82
N LEU A 160 10.65 -3.96 1.59
CA LEU A 160 11.35 -3.67 0.33
C LEU A 160 12.61 -4.52 0.15
N ASP A 161 13.37 -4.73 1.23
CA ASP A 161 14.58 -5.55 1.20
C ASP A 161 14.23 -7.02 0.95
N HIS A 162 13.23 -7.55 1.66
CA HIS A 162 12.74 -8.91 1.47
C HIS A 162 12.17 -9.14 0.05
N MET A 163 11.46 -8.16 -0.51
CA MET A 163 10.99 -8.24 -1.90
C MET A 163 12.15 -8.36 -2.89
N ARG A 164 13.24 -7.62 -2.70
CA ARG A 164 14.44 -7.73 -3.55
C ARG A 164 15.08 -9.11 -3.43
N GLU A 165 15.16 -9.66 -2.22
CA GLU A 165 15.69 -11.00 -1.97
C GLU A 165 14.87 -12.09 -2.67
N LEU A 166 13.55 -11.91 -2.74
CA LEU A 166 12.63 -12.79 -3.48
C LEU A 166 12.61 -12.53 -5.01
N GLY A 167 13.35 -11.53 -5.51
CA GLY A 167 13.35 -11.18 -6.93
C GLY A 167 12.13 -10.39 -7.40
N LEU A 168 11.32 -9.86 -6.47
CA LEU A 168 10.19 -8.98 -6.77
C LEU A 168 10.67 -7.54 -6.98
N ASP A 169 9.99 -6.81 -7.86
CA ASP A 169 10.31 -5.40 -8.14
C ASP A 169 9.76 -4.47 -7.05
N PRO A 170 10.61 -3.86 -6.19
CA PRO A 170 10.17 -2.94 -5.15
C PRO A 170 9.60 -1.62 -5.71
N ALA A 171 9.82 -1.30 -7.00
CA ALA A 171 9.23 -0.11 -7.62
C ALA A 171 7.70 -0.21 -7.76
N ARG A 172 7.16 -1.42 -7.66
CA ARG A 172 5.71 -1.69 -7.63
C ARG A 172 5.07 -1.38 -6.27
N VAL A 173 5.87 -1.18 -5.22
CA VAL A 173 5.36 -0.79 -3.90
C VAL A 173 5.01 0.70 -3.92
N LEU A 174 3.76 1.01 -3.60
CA LEU A 174 3.30 2.40 -3.53
C LEU A 174 4.08 3.17 -2.45
N ASP A 175 4.41 4.44 -2.72
CA ASP A 175 5.23 5.31 -1.88
C ASP A 175 6.67 4.83 -1.58
N ALA A 176 7.20 3.83 -2.31
CA ALA A 176 8.57 3.38 -2.13
C ALA A 176 9.60 4.50 -2.36
N THR A 177 9.50 5.21 -3.49
CA THR A 177 10.43 6.29 -3.86
C THR A 177 10.46 7.45 -2.85
N PRO A 178 9.34 8.08 -2.46
CA PRO A 178 9.37 9.19 -1.50
C PRO A 178 9.87 8.77 -0.11
N ARG A 179 9.51 7.58 0.39
CA ARG A 179 9.97 7.09 1.70
C ARG A 179 11.46 6.73 1.70
N MET A 180 11.96 6.13 0.62
CA MET A 180 13.39 5.86 0.47
C MET A 180 14.20 7.16 0.39
N ALA A 181 13.73 8.17 -0.34
CA ALA A 181 14.39 9.48 -0.41
C ALA A 181 14.48 10.17 0.95
N ALA A 182 13.39 10.14 1.74
CA ALA A 182 13.39 10.65 3.10
C ALA A 182 14.40 9.92 4.01
N ARG A 183 14.60 8.60 3.80
CA ARG A 183 15.57 7.80 4.56
C ARG A 183 17.04 8.19 4.27
N PHE A 184 17.36 8.56 3.04
CA PHE A 184 18.72 9.00 2.71
C PHE A 184 18.97 10.47 3.02
N SER A 185 17.92 11.29 3.05
CA SER A 185 18.02 12.72 3.38
C SER A 185 18.51 13.00 4.80
N TRP A 186 18.23 12.12 5.78
CA TRP A 186 18.75 12.29 7.15
C TRP A 186 20.15 11.71 7.33
N ALA A 187 20.52 10.68 6.56
CA ALA A 187 21.82 10.04 6.63
C ALA A 187 22.95 10.93 6.06
N ASP A 188 22.62 11.90 5.19
CA ASP A 188 23.57 12.87 4.64
C ASP A 188 23.76 14.10 5.55
N SER A 189 22.79 14.41 6.41
CA SER A 189 22.89 15.49 7.41
C SER A 189 23.72 15.12 8.66
N ASP A 190 24.01 13.83 8.89
CA ASP A 190 24.77 13.32 10.04
C ASP A 190 26.24 13.01 9.71
N ARG A 191 26.77 13.44 8.57
CA ARG A 191 28.23 13.50 8.40
C ARG A 191 28.78 14.68 9.21
N PRO A 192 29.56 14.46 10.29
CA PRO A 192 30.27 15.55 10.92
C PRO A 192 31.25 16.11 9.88
N GLY A 193 30.93 17.30 9.37
CA GLY A 193 31.79 18.06 8.49
C GLY A 193 33.14 18.23 9.16
N GLY A 194 34.12 17.50 8.62
CA GLY A 194 35.52 17.60 8.99
C GLY A 194 35.96 19.05 8.94
N VAL A 195 36.51 19.46 10.08
CA VAL A 195 37.21 20.72 10.30
C VAL A 195 38.22 20.91 9.16
N ASN A 196 38.08 21.97 8.37
CA ASN A 196 39.19 22.48 7.58
C ASN A 196 39.48 23.89 8.09
N GLY A 197 40.39 23.94 9.05
CA GLY A 197 41.06 25.17 9.46
C GLY A 197 41.96 25.63 8.32
N ALA A 198 41.76 26.87 7.90
CA ALA A 198 42.80 27.66 7.27
C ALA A 198 42.77 29.04 7.93
N ASP A 199 43.78 29.24 8.77
CA ASP A 199 44.23 30.51 9.31
C ASP A 199 44.14 31.65 8.29
N THR A 200 43.57 32.78 8.71
CA THR A 200 44.08 34.08 8.24
C THR A 200 43.86 35.15 9.32
N GLN A 201 44.89 35.28 10.14
CA GLN A 201 45.43 36.51 10.71
C GLN A 201 44.49 37.55 11.32
N ARG A 202 44.50 37.54 12.65
CA ARG A 202 44.30 38.67 13.54
C ARG A 202 45.51 39.63 13.44
N THR A 203 45.31 40.90 13.09
CA THR A 203 45.97 42.02 13.78
C THR A 203 45.03 43.22 13.86
N SER A 204 44.67 43.52 15.11
CA SER A 204 44.12 44.77 15.58
C SER A 204 45.22 45.82 15.72
N SER A 205 45.00 47.05 15.26
CA SER A 205 45.61 48.22 15.90
C SER A 205 44.74 49.45 15.72
N ARG A 206 44.59 50.16 16.83
CA ARG A 206 43.78 51.35 17.12
C ARG A 206 44.76 52.53 17.24
N ASP A 207 44.21 53.74 17.25
CA ASP A 207 44.86 55.07 17.39
C ASP A 207 45.22 55.73 16.04
N GLY A 208 44.90 56.98 15.73
CA GLY A 208 44.22 58.05 16.46
C GLY A 208 44.29 59.37 15.64
N ARG A 209 43.28 60.23 15.80
CA ARG A 209 43.25 61.71 15.69
C ARG A 209 43.88 62.46 14.49
N SER A 210 42.99 63.19 13.81
CA SER A 210 42.98 64.66 13.56
C SER A 210 43.98 65.35 12.60
N ALA A 211 43.43 65.94 11.52
CA ALA A 211 43.67 67.30 10.95
C ALA A 211 43.08 67.33 9.52
N SER A 212 42.05 68.11 9.18
CA SER A 212 42.01 69.54 8.84
C SER A 212 42.56 69.93 7.46
N ALA A 213 41.82 70.84 6.80
CA ALA A 213 42.04 71.60 5.55
C ALA A 213 41.71 70.83 4.25
N GLU A 214 40.68 71.16 3.46
CA GLU A 214 40.27 72.46 2.88
C GLU A 214 41.29 72.98 1.85
N GLN A 215 41.07 72.63 0.59
CA GLN A 215 41.41 73.40 -0.62
C GLN A 215 40.88 72.64 -1.86
N ALA A 216 39.80 73.16 -2.45
CA ALA A 216 39.42 72.87 -3.82
C ALA A 216 39.27 74.22 -4.53
N GLN A 217 40.20 74.46 -5.46
CA GLN A 217 40.16 75.48 -6.49
C GLN A 217 39.25 74.97 -7.61
N ASP A 218 38.13 75.66 -7.83
CA ASP A 218 37.72 76.36 -9.07
C ASP A 218 36.22 76.70 -9.03
#